data_AF-K2DHH3-F1
#
_entry.id   AF-K2DHH3-F1
#
_cell.length_a   1.000
_cell.length_b   1.000
_cell.length_c   1.000
_cell.angle_alpha   90.00
_cell.angle_beta   90.00
_cell.angle_gamma   90.00
#
_symmetry.space_group_name_H-M   'P 1'
#
loop_
_entity.id
_entity.type
_entity.pdbx_description
1 polymer ?
#
loop_
_entity_poly.entity_id
_entity_poly.type
_entity_poly.pdbx_seq_one_letter_code
_entity_poly.pdbx_strand_id
1 'polypeptide(L)' 'MTLTDAELNCQLWLKLLAHWNDELSALRASNDGDMDELKTAALRGRIKQIKRNLDIGNPKPAIEID' A
#
# COMPACT_ATOMS: atom_id res chain seq x y z
N MET A 1 -9.20 1.76 10.86
CA MET A 1 -8.27 1.33 11.93
C MET A 1 -7.11 2.28 11.90
N THR A 2 -6.69 2.79 13.05
CA THR A 2 -5.61 3.76 13.19
C THR A 2 -4.69 3.24 14.27
N LEU A 3 -3.39 3.12 13.96
CA LEU A 3 -2.39 2.64 14.93
C LEU A 3 -1.93 3.79 15.82
N THR A 4 -1.60 3.46 17.06
CA THR A 4 -0.91 4.34 18.00
C THR A 4 0.58 4.47 17.64
N ASP A 5 1.24 5.50 18.17
CA ASP A 5 2.68 5.70 17.94
C ASP A 5 3.53 4.50 18.41
N ALA A 6 3.16 3.85 19.51
CA ALA A 6 3.86 2.66 20.00
C ALA A 6 3.74 1.49 19.02
N GLU A 7 2.57 1.29 18.41
CA GLU A 7 2.34 0.26 17.41
C GLU A 7 3.08 0.57 16.10
N LEU A 8 3.14 1.84 15.69
CA LEU A 8 3.89 2.28 14.51
C LEU A 8 5.41 2.16 14.66
N ASN A 9 5.93 2.21 15.88
CA ASN A 9 7.36 2.07 16.14
C ASN A 9 7.77 0.65 16.55
N CYS A 10 6.82 -0.29 16.63
CA CYS A 10 7.15 -1.67 16.96
C CYS A 10 7.87 -2.38 15.79
N GLN A 11 8.74 -3.34 16.14
CA GLN A 11 9.54 -4.08 15.17
C GLN A 11 8.69 -4.83 14.13
N LEU A 12 7.52 -5.34 14.53
CA LEU A 12 6.62 -6.02 13.60
C LEU A 12 6.10 -5.07 12.53
N TRP A 13 5.63 -3.88 12.93
CA TRP A 13 5.13 -2.89 11.99
C TRP A 13 6.22 -2.43 11.01
N LEU A 14 7.43 -2.17 11.49
CA LEU A 14 8.55 -1.77 10.62
C LEU A 14 8.86 -2.83 9.55
N LYS A 15 8.80 -4.12 9.90
CA LYS A 15 8.98 -5.23 8.94
C LYS A 15 7.85 -5.30 7.92
N LEU A 16 6.60 -5.12 8.36
CA LEU A 16 5.44 -5.11 7.47
C LEU A 16 5.49 -3.91 6.52
N LEU A 17 5.84 -2.73 7.04
CA LEU A 17 6.02 -1.51 6.26
C LEU A 17 7.08 -1.69 5.17
N ALA A 18 8.25 -2.25 5.52
CA ALA A 18 9.30 -2.55 4.55
C ALA A 18 8.79 -3.54 3.48
N HIS A 19 8.20 -4.66 3.91
CA HIS A 19 7.66 -5.68 3.02
C HIS A 19 6.64 -5.12 2.02
N TRP A 20 5.69 -4.30 2.48
CA TRP A 20 4.68 -3.70 1.61
C TRP A 20 5.24 -2.65 0.66
N ASN A 21 6.24 -1.87 1.08
CA ASN A 21 6.92 -0.91 0.19
C ASN A 21 7.69 -1.63 -0.91
N ASP A 22 8.40 -2.71 -0.58
CA ASP A 22 9.12 -3.54 -1.55
C ASP A 22 8.16 -4.20 -2.54
N GLU A 23 7.07 -4.80 -2.05
CA GLU A 23 6.03 -5.42 -2.91
C GLU A 23 5.36 -4.36 -3.80
N LEU A 24 5.03 -3.18 -3.26
CA LEU A 24 4.44 -2.09 -4.04
C LEU A 24 5.37 -1.59 -5.16
N SER A 25 6.68 -1.50 -4.88
CA SER A 25 7.68 -1.12 -5.88
C SER A 25 7.75 -2.16 -7.01
N ALA A 26 7.83 -3.45 -6.66
CA ALA A 26 7.86 -4.54 -7.62
C ALA A 26 6.60 -4.58 -8.49
N LEU A 27 5.42 -4.40 -7.90
CA LEU A 27 4.16 -4.36 -8.64
C LEU A 27 4.10 -3.15 -9.58
N ARG A 28 4.54 -1.96 -9.15
CA ARG A 28 4.58 -0.78 -10.02
C ARG A 28 5.47 -1.01 -11.23
N ALA A 29 6.67 -1.55 -11.03
CA ALA A 29 7.57 -1.89 -12.12
C ALA A 29 6.93 -2.88 -13.10
N SER A 30 6.20 -3.89 -12.61
CA SER A 30 5.48 -4.84 -13.45
C SER A 30 4.28 -4.23 -14.19
N ASN A 31 3.56 -3.27 -13.57
CA ASN A 31 2.42 -2.58 -14.20
C ASN A 31 2.84 -1.71 -15.39
N ASP A 32 4.10 -1.28 -15.45
CA ASP A 32 4.63 -0.46 -16.54
C ASP A 32 5.04 -1.30 -17.77
N GLY A 33 4.94 -2.63 -17.68
CA GLY A 33 5.15 -3.55 -18.80
C GLY A 33 3.92 -3.74 -19.69
N ASP A 34 4.13 -4.29 -20.88
CA ASP A 34 3.06 -4.60 -21.82
C ASP A 34 2.34 -5.90 -21.41
N MET A 35 1.12 -5.77 -20.89
CA MET A 35 0.35 -6.87 -20.30
C MET A 35 -1.10 -6.80 -20.77
N ASP A 36 -1.73 -7.98 -20.86
CA ASP A 36 -3.18 -8.10 -21.06
C ASP A 36 -3.97 -7.33 -19.99
N GLU A 37 -5.10 -6.76 -20.40
CA GLU A 37 -6.01 -5.96 -19.59
C GLU A 37 -6.43 -6.66 -18.29
N LEU A 38 -6.73 -7.96 -18.32
CA LEU A 38 -7.14 -8.71 -17.13
C LEU A 38 -6.01 -8.81 -16.11
N LYS A 39 -4.78 -9.07 -16.57
CA LYS A 39 -3.61 -9.11 -15.70
C LYS A 39 -3.28 -7.73 -15.13
N THR A 40 -3.40 -6.69 -15.95
CA THR A 40 -3.24 -5.30 -15.52
C THR A 40 -4.27 -4.93 -14.45
N ALA A 41 -5.54 -5.31 -14.62
CA ALA A 41 -6.60 -5.07 -13.64
C ALA A 41 -6.33 -5.78 -12.31
N ALA A 42 -5.92 -7.06 -12.35
CA ALA A 42 -5.58 -7.82 -11.15
C ALA A 42 -4.41 -7.17 -10.38
N LEU A 43 -3.37 -6.75 -11.10
CA LEU A 43 -2.18 -6.12 -10.55
C LEU A 43 -2.52 -4.76 -9.91
N ARG A 44 -3.32 -3.93 -10.58
CA ARG A 44 -3.85 -2.67 -10.02
C ARG A 44 -4.71 -2.90 -8.77
N GLY A 45 -5.49 -3.99 -8.74
CA GLY A 45 -6.22 -4.43 -7.56
C GLY A 45 -5.30 -4.71 -6.37
N ARG A 46 -4.21 -5.44 -6.60
CA ARG A 46 -3.18 -5.72 -5.58
C ARG A 46 -2.49 -4.45 -5.09
N ILE A 47 -2.11 -3.55 -6.00
CA ILE A 47 -1.55 -2.23 -5.66
C ILE A 47 -2.51 -1.45 -4.74
N LYS A 48 -3.80 -1.44 -5.07
CA LYS A 48 -4.82 -0.75 -4.25
C LYS A 48 -4.94 -1.37 -2.85
N GLN A 49 -4.86 -2.69 -2.73
CA GLN A 49 -4.86 -3.38 -1.44
C GLN A 49 -3.64 -2.98 -0.58
N ILE A 50 -2.44 -3.01 -1.15
CA ILE A 50 -1.21 -2.67 -0.41
C ILE A 50 -1.25 -1.20 0.05
N LYS A 51 -1.70 -0.29 -0.81
CA LYS A 51 -1.90 1.12 -0.44
C LYS A 51 -2.83 1.26 0.76
N ARG A 52 -3.95 0.52 0.81
CA ARG A 52 -4.84 0.52 1.99
C ARG A 52 -4.15 0.03 3.25
N ASN A 53 -3.25 -0.95 3.15
CA ASN A 53 -2.48 -1.41 4.31
C ASN A 53 -1.50 -0.32 4.79
N LEU A 54 -0.83 0.36 3.87
CA LEU A 54 0.08 1.46 4.19
C LEU A 54 -0.65 2.66 4.81
N ASP A 55 -1.87 2.95 4.35
CA ASP A 55 -2.71 4.04 4.87
C ASP A 55 -3.08 3.83 6.36
N ILE A 56 -3.03 2.59 6.89
CA ILE A 56 -3.28 2.29 8.32
C ILE A 56 -2.29 3.06 9.22
N GLY A 57 -1.04 3.25 8.76
CA GLY A 57 -0.01 3.97 9.51
C GLY A 57 0.22 5.40 9.07
N ASN A 58 -0.56 5.88 8.10
CA ASN A 58 -0.53 7.27 7.66
C ASN A 58 -1.96 7.74 7.37
N PRO A 59 -2.81 7.87 8.41
CA PRO A 59 -4.19 8.29 8.24
C PRO A 59 -4.19 9.69 7.61
N LYS A 60 -4.55 9.78 6.34
CA LYS A 60 -4.70 11.07 5.68
C LYS A 60 -5.86 11.83 6.33
N PRO A 61 -5.72 13.14 6.59
CA PRO A 61 -6.87 13.93 7.00
C PRO A 61 -7.97 13.77 5.94
N ALA A 62 -9.21 13.60 6.40
CA ALA A 62 -10.35 13.53 5.49
C ALA A 62 -10.36 14.82 4.65
N ILE A 63 -10.41 14.66 3.32
CA ILE A 63 -10.57 15.80 2.43
C ILE A 63 -12.02 16.25 2.62
N GLU A 64 -12.24 17.35 3.32
CA GLU A 64 -13.53 18.04 3.30
C GLU A 64 -13.74 18.59 1.89
N ILE A 65 -14.85 18.18 1.26
CA ILE A 65 -15.28 18.72 -0.02
C ILE A 65 -16.38 19.71 0.34
N ASP A 66 -16.11 21.00 0.13
CA ASP A 66 -17.10 22.09 0.19
C ASP A 66 -18.18 21.94 -0.91
#